data_AF-A0A821DF06-F1
#
_entry.id   AF-A0A821DF06-F1
#
_cell.length_a   1.000
_cell.length_b   1.000
_cell.length_c   1.000
_cell.angle_alpha   90.00
_cell.angle_beta   90.00
_cell.angle_gamma   90.00
#
_symmetry.space_group_name_H-M   'P 1'
#
loop_
_entity.id
_entity.type
_entity.pdbx_description
1 polymer ?
#
loop_
_entity_poly.entity_id
_entity_poly.type
_entity_poly.pdbx_seq_one_letter_code
_entity_poly.pdbx_strand_id
1 'polypeptide(L)'
;SLGALDFPHLRSFVVRDIERNEDYLSSSWYPLICQIFQTGQIQGITSTPEKTNSFYNSINTLVSNQLRELLERSIDMWCSLFDPEDQDYLPIIKIDIILNEDESTMSKIDFQPSISEFINVLRYVVDKIAHSINGPNRIRIATIQSFLNGDDNIPLDTHLSQTVIDQAYKQLADIAEYYFQEPKQLLNTYEDKYNYLIDGKAQADVEKFNSENHTFDEYTQEFNRYNDIVKQIMLEPTTVEFPLIQTNSEQVKQGLVEAARKHRNTLVEKLVNDYRKECQSICAEYEAIKQRALAKPATTAELNDIIKYIDNAKGEKSLLLTQRIKEVQRQMEYLLEEYLFSEEDIRLNADTLLWPRNIGPVFDTNDE
;
A
#
# COMPACT_ATOMS: atom_id res chain seq x y z
N SER A 1 -7.37 21.07 17.81
CA SER A 1 -6.45 20.56 16.78
C SER A 1 -7.25 20.27 15.53
N LEU A 2 -6.73 20.56 14.34
CA LEU A 2 -7.41 20.33 13.05
C LEU A 2 -7.48 18.83 12.67
N GLY A 3 -7.01 17.92 13.54
CA GLY A 3 -6.82 16.51 13.20
C GLY A 3 -5.72 16.33 12.16
N ALA A 4 -5.37 15.07 11.87
CA ALA A 4 -4.49 14.76 10.74
C ALA A 4 -5.24 15.05 9.43
N LEU A 5 -4.69 15.94 8.61
CA LEU A 5 -5.25 16.39 7.35
C LEU A 5 -4.79 15.47 6.22
N ASP A 6 -5.65 15.26 5.22
CA ASP A 6 -5.21 14.76 3.93
C ASP A 6 -4.84 15.94 3.00
N PHE A 7 -4.06 15.65 1.96
CA PHE A 7 -3.60 16.65 0.99
C PHE A 7 -4.73 17.36 0.23
N PRO A 8 -5.76 16.67 -0.28
CA PRO A 8 -6.89 17.33 -0.92
C PRO A 8 -7.56 18.38 -0.03
N HIS A 9 -7.69 18.11 1.27
CA HIS A 9 -8.27 19.06 2.22
C HIS A 9 -7.36 20.26 2.47
N LEU A 10 -6.06 20.03 2.71
CA LEU A 10 -5.08 21.14 2.86
C LEU A 10 -5.08 22.04 1.62
N ARG A 11 -4.98 21.44 0.43
CA ARG A 11 -4.99 22.16 -0.85
C ARG A 11 -6.27 22.97 -1.02
N SER A 12 -7.44 22.36 -0.77
CA SER A 12 -8.73 23.03 -0.93
C SER A 12 -8.92 24.19 0.06
N PHE A 13 -8.41 24.04 1.29
CA PHE A 13 -8.46 25.09 2.30
C PHE A 13 -7.63 26.30 1.86
N VAL A 14 -6.38 26.08 1.44
CA VAL A 14 -5.49 27.17 1.03
C VAL A 14 -6.00 27.85 -0.25
N VAL A 15 -6.46 27.09 -1.24
CA VAL A 15 -7.03 27.67 -2.47
C VAL A 15 -8.24 28.53 -2.17
N ARG A 16 -9.14 28.09 -1.28
CA ARG A 16 -10.31 28.88 -0.88
C ARG A 16 -9.92 30.16 -0.15
N ASP A 17 -8.87 30.12 0.66
CA ASP A 17 -8.36 31.31 1.34
C ASP A 17 -7.76 32.31 0.34
N ILE A 18 -7.00 31.83 -0.65
CA ILE A 18 -6.48 32.67 -1.74
C ILE A 18 -7.65 33.32 -2.50
N GLU A 19 -8.65 32.55 -2.93
CA GLU A 19 -9.82 33.08 -3.66
C GLU A 19 -10.58 34.13 -2.86
N ARG A 20 -10.78 33.92 -1.56
CA ARG A 20 -11.41 34.91 -0.68
C ARG A 20 -10.62 36.22 -0.60
N ASN A 21 -9.29 36.13 -0.56
CA ASN A 21 -8.43 37.31 -0.54
C ASN A 21 -8.37 38.00 -1.91
N GLU A 22 -8.40 37.25 -3.01
CA GLU A 22 -8.56 37.80 -4.37
C GLU A 22 -9.88 38.61 -4.48
N ASP A 23 -10.99 38.07 -3.98
CA ASP A 23 -12.28 38.78 -3.95
C ASP A 23 -12.22 40.05 -3.10
N TYR A 24 -11.58 40.01 -1.93
CA TYR A 24 -11.40 41.20 -1.09
C TYR A 24 -10.53 42.27 -1.79
N LEU A 25 -9.45 41.85 -2.45
CA LEU A 25 -8.56 42.74 -3.20
C LEU A 25 -9.30 43.45 -4.34
N SER A 26 -10.10 42.73 -5.13
CA SER A 26 -10.87 43.30 -6.26
C SER A 26 -12.03 44.18 -5.82
N SER A 27 -12.80 43.72 -4.84
CA SER A 27 -14.10 44.33 -4.50
C SER A 27 -13.99 45.47 -3.49
N SER A 28 -12.94 45.46 -2.65
CA SER A 28 -12.83 46.35 -1.50
C SER A 28 -11.53 47.14 -1.51
N TRP A 29 -10.37 46.46 -1.45
CA TRP A 29 -9.09 47.15 -1.28
C TRP A 29 -8.74 48.03 -2.50
N TYR A 30 -8.77 47.47 -3.71
CA TYR A 30 -8.36 48.20 -4.90
C TYR A 30 -9.30 49.38 -5.25
N PRO A 31 -10.64 49.24 -5.20
CA PRO A 31 -11.54 50.36 -5.41
C PRO A 31 -11.34 51.50 -4.42
N LEU A 32 -11.05 51.21 -3.14
CA LEU A 32 -10.74 52.25 -2.14
C LEU A 32 -9.45 53.01 -2.49
N ILE A 33 -8.42 52.31 -2.98
CA ILE A 33 -7.19 52.94 -3.47
C ILE A 33 -7.50 53.86 -4.65
N CYS A 34 -8.28 53.40 -5.63
CA CYS A 34 -8.68 54.23 -6.77
C CYS A 34 -9.49 55.48 -6.35
N GLN A 35 -10.36 55.36 -5.35
CA GLN A 35 -11.16 56.48 -4.83
C GLN A 35 -10.31 57.59 -4.21
N ILE A 36 -9.21 57.25 -3.53
CA ILE A 36 -8.25 58.24 -3.02
C ILE A 36 -7.80 59.17 -4.15
N PHE A 37 -7.54 58.60 -5.33
CA PHE A 37 -7.08 59.36 -6.49
C PHE A 37 -8.21 59.92 -7.37
N GLN A 38 -9.48 59.67 -7.05
CA GLN A 38 -10.63 60.38 -7.65
C GLN A 38 -10.88 61.74 -6.99
N THR A 39 -10.60 61.87 -5.69
CA THR A 39 -10.85 63.12 -4.99
C THR A 39 -9.90 64.23 -5.46
N GLY A 40 -10.47 65.39 -5.84
CA GLY A 40 -9.81 66.48 -6.59
C GLY A 40 -8.61 67.20 -5.95
N GLN A 41 -7.92 66.59 -4.98
CA GLN A 41 -6.70 67.13 -4.36
C GLN A 41 -5.46 67.04 -5.27
N ILE A 42 -5.55 66.35 -6.41
CA ILE A 42 -4.44 66.14 -7.35
C ILE A 42 -4.25 67.33 -8.32
N GLN A 43 -5.23 68.26 -8.40
CA GLN A 43 -5.27 69.36 -9.37
C GLN A 43 -4.04 70.28 -9.36
N GLY A 44 -3.29 70.35 -8.24
CA GLY A 44 -2.05 71.14 -8.14
C GLY A 44 -0.80 70.45 -8.72
N ILE A 45 -0.79 69.12 -8.82
CA ILE A 45 0.38 68.30 -9.21
C ILE A 45 0.37 68.02 -10.73
N THR A 46 -0.81 67.97 -11.33
CA THR A 46 -1.08 67.57 -12.72
C THR A 46 -1.22 68.76 -13.66
N SER A 47 -0.25 69.66 -13.67
CA SER A 47 -0.33 70.91 -14.46
C SER A 47 -0.17 70.69 -15.98
N THR A 48 0.40 69.55 -16.39
CA THR A 48 0.57 69.15 -17.80
C THR A 48 0.26 67.65 -17.97
N PRO A 49 -0.16 67.20 -19.17
CA PRO A 49 -0.42 65.78 -19.44
C PRO A 49 0.77 64.86 -19.12
N GLU A 50 2.00 65.33 -19.38
CA GLU A 50 3.24 64.60 -19.05
C GLU A 50 3.39 64.40 -17.53
N LYS A 51 3.19 65.46 -16.73
CA LYS A 51 3.27 65.37 -15.26
C LYS A 51 2.18 64.47 -14.69
N THR A 52 0.98 64.50 -15.28
CA THR A 52 -0.11 63.60 -14.94
C THR A 52 0.25 62.14 -15.19
N ASN A 53 0.80 61.83 -16.36
CA ASN A 53 1.26 60.48 -16.68
C ASN A 53 2.39 60.03 -15.75
N SER A 54 3.39 60.88 -15.48
CA SER A 54 4.49 60.55 -14.55
C SER A 54 3.99 60.33 -13.11
N PHE A 55 3.05 61.15 -12.64
CA PHE A 55 2.44 61.02 -11.33
C PHE A 55 1.75 59.66 -11.19
N TYR A 56 0.85 59.31 -12.10
CA TYR A 56 0.16 58.04 -11.98
C TYR A 56 1.04 56.82 -12.29
N ASN A 57 2.05 56.94 -13.18
CA ASN A 57 3.07 55.88 -13.33
C ASN A 57 3.80 55.61 -12.01
N SER A 58 4.08 56.66 -11.23
CA SER A 58 4.70 56.50 -9.92
C SER A 58 3.77 55.80 -8.92
N ILE A 59 2.48 56.12 -8.94
CA ILE A 59 1.49 55.43 -8.08
C ILE A 59 1.31 53.98 -8.52
N ASN A 60 1.18 53.71 -9.82
CA ASN A 60 1.08 52.35 -10.33
C ASN A 60 2.29 51.52 -9.92
N THR A 61 3.50 52.07 -10.02
CA THR A 61 4.73 51.42 -9.52
C THR A 61 4.64 51.14 -8.02
N LEU A 62 4.15 52.09 -7.21
CA LEU A 62 3.99 51.90 -5.77
C LEU A 62 2.98 50.78 -5.45
N VAL A 63 1.81 50.79 -6.07
CA VAL A 63 0.76 49.76 -5.89
C VAL A 63 1.27 48.40 -6.36
N SER A 64 1.93 48.35 -7.53
CA SER A 64 2.61 47.15 -8.03
C SER A 64 3.64 46.60 -7.03
N ASN A 65 4.44 47.46 -6.39
CA ASN A 65 5.40 47.03 -5.37
C ASN A 65 4.70 46.45 -4.13
N GLN A 66 3.63 47.09 -3.66
CA GLN A 66 2.87 46.62 -2.50
C GLN A 66 2.17 45.28 -2.76
N LEU A 67 1.62 45.10 -3.96
CA LEU A 67 1.03 43.82 -4.35
C LEU A 67 2.10 42.73 -4.49
N ARG A 68 3.27 43.02 -5.07
CA ARG A 68 4.38 42.06 -5.12
C ARG A 68 4.87 41.68 -3.72
N GLU A 69 5.08 42.66 -2.84
CA GLU A 69 5.48 42.42 -1.45
C GLU A 69 4.46 41.56 -0.70
N LEU A 70 3.15 41.78 -0.93
CA LEU A 70 2.10 40.92 -0.37
C LEU A 70 2.22 39.47 -0.85
N LEU A 71 2.47 39.25 -2.15
CA LEU A 71 2.64 37.92 -2.71
C LEU A 71 3.90 37.22 -2.19
N GLU A 72 5.03 37.94 -2.13
CA GLU A 72 6.29 37.43 -1.57
C GLU A 72 6.10 37.01 -0.11
N ARG A 73 5.54 37.89 0.72
CA ARG A 73 5.25 37.59 2.13
C ARG A 73 4.30 36.41 2.32
N SER A 74 3.34 36.25 1.41
CA SER A 74 2.41 35.12 1.46
C SER A 74 3.11 33.80 1.16
N ILE A 75 4.06 33.79 0.23
CA ILE A 75 4.92 32.63 -0.05
C ILE A 75 5.83 32.34 1.14
N ASP A 76 6.48 33.36 1.71
CA ASP A 76 7.36 33.21 2.87
C ASP A 76 6.60 32.63 4.07
N MET A 77 5.37 33.11 4.33
CA MET A 77 4.51 32.58 5.38
C MET A 77 4.13 31.11 5.12
N TRP A 78 3.85 30.75 3.87
CA TRP A 78 3.58 29.36 3.49
C TRP A 78 4.78 28.45 3.74
N CYS A 79 5.99 28.89 3.38
CA CYS A 79 7.21 28.14 3.64
C CYS A 79 7.51 28.03 5.15
N SER A 80 7.30 29.11 5.89
CA SER A 80 7.56 29.17 7.34
C SER A 80 6.63 28.29 8.16
N LEU A 81 5.42 27.97 7.64
CA LEU A 81 4.50 27.02 8.28
C LEU A 81 5.13 25.63 8.50
N PHE A 82 6.13 25.28 7.69
CA PHE A 82 6.82 24.00 7.75
C PHE A 82 8.25 24.13 8.26
N ASP A 83 8.61 25.22 8.93
CA ASP A 83 9.94 25.41 9.48
C ASP A 83 10.23 24.33 10.56
N PRO A 84 11.31 23.55 10.45
CA PRO A 84 11.74 22.62 11.49
C PRO A 84 11.95 23.25 12.87
N GLU A 85 12.30 24.54 12.93
CA GLU A 85 12.55 25.28 14.17
C GLU A 85 11.27 25.84 14.83
N ASP A 86 10.17 25.97 14.08
CA ASP A 86 8.87 26.47 14.57
C ASP A 86 7.73 25.48 14.24
N GLN A 87 7.41 24.62 15.21
CA GLN A 87 6.45 23.53 15.05
C GLN A 87 5.07 23.83 15.65
N ASP A 88 4.83 25.05 16.17
CA ASP A 88 3.61 25.37 16.92
C ASP A 88 2.32 25.23 16.09
N TYR A 89 2.44 25.42 14.76
CA TYR A 89 1.33 25.36 13.81
C TYR A 89 1.52 24.29 12.72
N LEU A 90 2.50 23.40 12.91
CA LEU A 90 2.83 22.37 11.93
C LEU A 90 1.63 21.43 11.72
N PRO A 91 1.09 21.32 10.50
CA PRO A 91 -0.01 20.40 10.25
C PRO A 91 0.49 18.95 10.31
N ILE A 92 -0.35 18.03 10.78
CA ILE A 92 -0.08 16.59 10.62
C ILE A 92 -0.71 16.15 9.31
N ILE A 93 0.08 15.54 8.43
CA ILE A 93 -0.37 15.11 7.12
C ILE A 93 -0.30 13.58 7.00
N LYS A 94 -1.39 12.98 6.51
CA LYS A 94 -1.47 11.53 6.33
C LYS A 94 -0.75 11.06 5.08
N ILE A 95 0.04 10.01 5.23
CA ILE A 95 0.72 9.30 4.14
C ILE A 95 0.53 7.80 4.37
N ASP A 96 0.06 7.09 3.35
CA ASP A 96 -0.06 5.64 3.42
C ASP A 96 1.29 4.99 3.02
N ILE A 97 1.61 3.85 3.65
CA ILE A 97 2.65 2.94 3.16
C ILE A 97 1.92 1.80 2.46
N ILE A 98 2.25 1.59 1.19
CA ILE A 98 1.53 0.67 0.30
C ILE A 98 2.50 -0.32 -0.36
N LEU A 99 1.94 -1.40 -0.89
CA LEU A 99 2.61 -2.18 -1.93
C LEU A 99 2.25 -1.56 -3.28
N ASN A 100 3.24 -0.96 -3.94
CA ASN A 100 3.08 -0.40 -5.27
C ASN A 100 3.35 -1.51 -6.31
N GLU A 101 2.30 -1.89 -7.03
CA GLU A 101 2.35 -2.82 -8.16
C GLU A 101 2.47 -2.02 -9.45
N ASP A 102 3.65 -1.98 -10.05
CA ASP A 102 3.83 -1.45 -11.39
C ASP A 102 3.82 -2.63 -12.35
N GLU A 103 3.00 -2.59 -13.41
CA GLU A 103 2.86 -3.66 -14.42
C GLU A 103 4.21 -4.09 -15.03
N SER A 104 5.24 -3.24 -14.93
CA SER A 104 6.58 -3.46 -15.46
C SER A 104 7.63 -3.88 -14.43
N THR A 105 7.37 -3.77 -13.11
CA THR A 105 8.36 -4.05 -12.06
C THR A 105 7.79 -4.90 -10.92
N MET A 106 8.68 -5.51 -10.12
CA MET A 106 8.27 -6.26 -8.95
C MET A 106 7.59 -5.34 -7.93
N SER A 107 6.59 -5.85 -7.22
CA SER A 107 5.91 -5.10 -6.15
C SER A 107 6.93 -4.55 -5.16
N LYS A 108 6.84 -3.25 -4.86
CA LYS A 108 7.74 -2.57 -3.92
C LYS A 108 6.95 -1.87 -2.82
N ILE A 109 7.57 -1.70 -1.65
CA ILE A 109 7.00 -0.93 -0.56
C ILE A 109 7.28 0.55 -0.85
N ASP A 110 6.25 1.39 -0.88
CA ASP A 110 6.41 2.81 -1.19
C ASP A 110 5.42 3.69 -0.42
N PHE A 111 5.67 5.00 -0.41
CA PHE A 111 4.73 5.99 0.12
C PHE A 111 3.66 6.34 -0.91
N GLN A 112 2.43 6.52 -0.41
CA GLN A 112 1.32 7.08 -1.18
C GLN A 112 0.68 8.24 -0.39
N PRO A 113 0.73 9.49 -0.90
CA PRO A 113 1.43 9.91 -2.12
C PRO A 113 2.96 9.78 -1.97
N SER A 114 3.66 9.69 -3.11
CA SER A 114 5.13 9.71 -3.13
C SER A 114 5.68 11.06 -2.64
N ILE A 115 6.94 11.08 -2.22
CA ILE A 115 7.63 12.31 -1.76
C ILE A 115 7.61 13.40 -2.85
N SER A 116 7.77 12.99 -4.12
CA SER A 116 7.71 13.92 -5.25
C SER A 116 6.33 14.52 -5.43
N GLU A 117 5.27 13.72 -5.30
CA GLU A 117 3.89 14.21 -5.34
C GLU A 117 3.59 15.14 -4.16
N PHE A 118 4.09 14.81 -2.97
CA PHE A 118 4.03 15.68 -1.80
C PHE A 118 4.62 17.06 -2.08
N ILE A 119 5.87 17.10 -2.56
CA ILE A 119 6.55 18.36 -2.91
C ILE A 119 5.75 19.12 -3.98
N ASN A 120 5.23 18.43 -4.99
CA ASN A 120 4.45 19.07 -6.05
C ASN A 120 3.15 19.71 -5.52
N VAL A 121 2.51 19.13 -4.51
CA VAL A 121 1.33 19.75 -3.85
C VAL A 121 1.72 21.02 -3.11
N LEU A 122 2.85 21.03 -2.40
CA LEU A 122 3.35 22.24 -1.73
C LEU A 122 3.71 23.34 -2.74
N ARG A 123 4.36 22.96 -3.85
CA ARG A 123 4.71 23.88 -4.95
C ARG A 123 3.48 24.47 -5.63
N TYR A 124 2.43 23.66 -5.80
CA TYR A 124 1.17 24.12 -6.38
C TYR A 124 0.57 25.29 -5.60
N VAL A 125 0.70 25.31 -4.27
CA VAL A 125 0.22 26.43 -3.44
C VAL A 125 1.03 27.70 -3.74
N VAL A 126 2.35 27.59 -3.84
CA VAL A 126 3.23 28.71 -4.22
C VAL A 126 2.87 29.25 -5.60
N ASP A 127 2.67 28.37 -6.59
CA ASP A 127 2.19 28.76 -7.92
C ASP A 127 0.86 29.50 -7.86
N LYS A 128 -0.07 29.04 -7.01
CA LYS A 128 -1.37 29.70 -6.85
C LYS A 128 -1.27 31.08 -6.23
N ILE A 129 -0.40 31.26 -5.25
CA ILE A 129 -0.12 32.58 -4.67
C ILE A 129 0.53 33.47 -5.72
N ALA A 130 1.63 33.03 -6.34
CA ALA A 130 2.41 33.82 -7.30
C ALA A 130 1.59 34.31 -8.52
N HIS A 131 0.60 33.52 -8.94
CA HIS A 131 -0.27 33.85 -10.07
C HIS A 131 -1.65 34.38 -9.66
N SER A 132 -1.91 34.61 -8.37
CA SER A 132 -3.22 35.08 -7.88
C SER A 132 -3.62 36.44 -8.43
N ILE A 133 -2.66 37.33 -8.73
CA ILE A 133 -2.93 38.66 -9.28
C ILE A 133 -2.42 38.75 -10.72
N ASN A 134 -3.29 39.14 -11.65
CA ASN A 134 -3.01 39.29 -13.08
C ASN A 134 -2.51 38.01 -13.79
N GLY A 135 -2.63 36.84 -13.15
CA GLY A 135 -2.42 35.55 -13.77
C GLY A 135 -3.58 35.09 -14.68
N PRO A 136 -3.42 33.96 -15.38
CA PRO A 136 -4.47 33.41 -16.24
C PRO A 136 -5.70 32.99 -15.41
N ASN A 137 -6.89 33.46 -15.80
CA ASN A 137 -8.18 33.21 -15.11
C ASN A 137 -8.17 33.63 -13.63
N ARG A 138 -7.57 34.78 -13.33
CA ARG A 138 -7.45 35.34 -11.99
C ARG A 138 -7.92 36.80 -11.95
N ILE A 139 -7.95 37.37 -10.76
CA ILE A 139 -8.29 38.79 -10.57
C ILE A 139 -7.40 39.65 -11.47
N ARG A 140 -8.05 40.56 -12.21
CA ARG A 140 -7.37 41.59 -12.99
C ARG A 140 -7.36 42.89 -12.21
N ILE A 141 -6.18 43.31 -11.78
CA ILE A 141 -5.96 44.62 -11.18
C ILE A 141 -5.34 45.49 -12.27
N ALA A 142 -6.16 46.39 -12.82
CA ALA A 142 -5.74 47.35 -13.83
C ALA A 142 -4.93 48.48 -13.19
N THR A 143 -4.25 49.25 -14.03
CA THR A 143 -3.65 50.56 -13.76
C THR A 143 -4.70 51.53 -13.22
N ILE A 144 -4.32 52.43 -12.30
CA ILE A 144 -5.28 53.39 -11.71
C ILE A 144 -5.90 54.27 -12.79
N GLN A 145 -5.12 54.78 -13.74
CA GLN A 145 -5.64 55.60 -14.85
C GLN A 145 -6.64 54.80 -15.69
N SER A 146 -6.35 53.53 -15.97
CA SER A 146 -7.22 52.65 -16.73
C SER A 146 -8.55 52.44 -16.00
N PHE A 147 -8.49 52.21 -14.68
CA PHE A 147 -9.67 52.09 -13.83
C PHE A 147 -10.49 53.40 -13.78
N LEU A 148 -9.82 54.55 -13.63
CA LEU A 148 -10.48 55.86 -13.54
C LEU A 148 -11.11 56.32 -14.84
N ASN A 149 -10.46 56.05 -15.97
CA ASN A 149 -10.92 56.43 -17.30
C ASN A 149 -11.97 55.46 -17.85
N GLY A 150 -12.13 54.28 -17.24
CA GLY A 150 -13.04 53.25 -17.71
C GLY A 150 -12.60 52.56 -19.00
N ASP A 151 -11.32 52.65 -19.38
CA ASP A 151 -10.78 52.20 -20.66
C ASP A 151 -9.48 51.37 -20.51
N ASP A 152 -9.21 50.54 -21.54
CA ASP A 152 -7.98 49.77 -21.82
C ASP A 152 -7.58 48.61 -20.87
N ASN A 153 -8.19 48.46 -19.68
CA ASN A 153 -7.90 47.40 -18.69
C ASN A 153 -6.41 47.02 -18.58
N ILE A 154 -5.52 48.02 -18.62
CA ILE A 154 -4.08 47.81 -18.68
C ILE A 154 -3.66 47.20 -17.34
N PRO A 155 -3.13 45.97 -17.28
CA PRO A 155 -2.81 45.34 -16.01
C PRO A 155 -1.62 46.03 -15.32
N LEU A 156 -1.66 46.10 -13.99
CA LEU A 156 -0.48 46.40 -13.19
C LEU A 156 0.54 45.28 -13.32
N ASP A 157 1.83 45.63 -13.38
CA ASP A 157 2.90 44.63 -13.30
C ASP A 157 3.02 44.15 -11.86
N THR A 158 2.54 42.93 -11.60
CA THR A 158 2.58 42.27 -10.29
C THR A 158 3.35 40.96 -10.36
N HIS A 159 4.13 40.74 -11.42
CA HIS A 159 4.87 39.49 -11.59
C HIS A 159 5.98 39.36 -10.55
N LEU A 160 5.98 38.24 -9.85
CA LEU A 160 7.10 37.86 -9.00
C LEU A 160 8.28 37.42 -9.87
N SER A 161 9.50 37.66 -9.36
CA SER A 161 10.69 37.15 -10.02
C SER A 161 10.75 35.62 -9.92
N GLN A 162 11.19 34.96 -10.99
CA GLN A 162 11.37 33.50 -10.98
C GLN A 162 12.32 33.06 -9.86
N THR A 163 13.30 33.88 -9.53
CA THR A 163 14.25 33.64 -8.43
C THR A 163 13.55 33.42 -7.09
N VAL A 164 12.51 34.20 -6.76
CA VAL A 164 11.76 34.06 -5.50
C VAL A 164 10.99 32.75 -5.49
N ILE A 165 10.33 32.41 -6.60
CA ILE A 165 9.58 31.16 -6.75
C ILE A 165 10.52 29.95 -6.62
N ASP A 166 11.66 29.99 -7.30
CA ASP A 166 12.67 28.91 -7.27
C ASP A 166 13.28 28.73 -5.87
N GLN A 167 13.47 29.83 -5.12
CA GLN A 167 13.93 29.78 -3.73
C GLN A 167 12.90 29.08 -2.83
N ALA A 168 11.62 29.44 -2.95
CA ALA A 168 10.54 28.76 -2.21
C ALA A 168 10.46 27.27 -2.57
N TYR A 169 10.62 26.92 -3.84
CA TYR A 169 10.63 25.52 -4.30
C TYR A 169 11.78 24.70 -3.74
N LYS A 170 12.95 25.32 -3.62
CA LYS A 170 14.11 24.70 -3.00
C LYS A 170 13.87 24.51 -1.50
N GLN A 171 13.41 25.55 -0.80
CA GLN A 171 13.12 25.49 0.63
C GLN A 171 12.10 24.39 0.96
N LEU A 172 10.99 24.31 0.22
CA LEU A 172 9.97 23.27 0.43
C LEU A 172 10.51 21.86 0.14
N ALA A 173 11.43 21.70 -0.81
CA ALA A 173 12.08 20.42 -1.07
C ALA A 173 13.05 20.02 0.05
N ASP A 174 13.84 20.98 0.57
CA ASP A 174 14.75 20.75 1.69
C ASP A 174 13.96 20.38 2.97
N ILE A 175 12.83 21.05 3.20
CA ILE A 175 11.87 20.74 4.28
C ILE A 175 11.28 19.33 4.13
N ALA A 176 10.84 18.97 2.92
CA ALA A 176 10.31 17.64 2.67
C ALA A 176 11.38 16.56 2.94
N GLU A 177 12.62 16.77 2.47
CA GLU A 177 13.69 15.82 2.72
C GLU A 177 13.98 15.66 4.22
N TYR A 178 13.95 16.74 5.00
CA TYR A 178 14.10 16.71 6.45
C TYR A 178 13.01 15.87 7.14
N TYR A 179 11.73 16.17 6.89
CA TYR A 179 10.63 15.49 7.58
C TYR A 179 10.43 14.04 7.15
N PHE A 180 10.86 13.67 5.94
CA PHE A 180 10.79 12.29 5.48
C PHE A 180 11.94 11.40 5.94
N GLN A 181 12.96 11.92 6.64
CA GLN A 181 14.08 11.09 7.11
C GLN A 181 13.62 9.93 8.00
N GLU A 182 12.82 10.21 9.03
CA GLU A 182 12.32 9.20 9.96
C GLU A 182 11.25 8.29 9.33
N PRO A 183 10.25 8.80 8.58
CA PRO A 183 9.35 7.95 7.80
C PRO A 183 10.09 6.99 6.86
N LYS A 184 11.14 7.46 6.15
CA LYS A 184 11.96 6.58 5.28
C LYS A 184 12.61 5.45 6.08
N GLN A 185 13.05 5.70 7.31
CA GLN A 185 13.60 4.63 8.16
C GLN A 185 12.54 3.59 8.54
N LEU A 186 11.31 4.02 8.80
CA LEU A 186 10.18 3.11 9.01
C LEU A 186 9.91 2.28 7.75
N LEU A 187 9.88 2.91 6.57
CA LEU A 187 9.71 2.21 5.30
C LEU A 187 10.83 1.18 5.08
N ASN A 188 12.10 1.56 5.27
CA ASN A 188 13.24 0.66 5.15
C ASN A 188 13.14 -0.52 6.14
N THR A 189 12.57 -0.31 7.33
CA THR A 189 12.33 -1.40 8.29
C THR A 189 11.34 -2.43 7.73
N TYR A 190 10.30 -2.01 7.03
CA TYR A 190 9.39 -2.91 6.34
C TYR A 190 10.10 -3.63 5.18
N GLU A 191 10.92 -2.93 4.39
CA GLU A 191 11.68 -3.52 3.29
C GLU A 191 12.65 -4.59 3.79
N ASP A 192 13.48 -4.26 4.77
CA ASP A 192 14.48 -5.17 5.34
C ASP A 192 13.84 -6.43 5.92
N LYS A 193 12.68 -6.29 6.58
CA LYS A 193 11.98 -7.40 7.21
C LYS A 193 11.18 -8.25 6.23
N TYR A 194 10.56 -7.66 5.21
CA TYR A 194 9.46 -8.32 4.49
C TYR A 194 9.57 -8.30 2.98
N ASN A 195 10.51 -7.55 2.38
CA ASN A 195 10.60 -7.45 0.93
C ASN A 195 10.83 -8.81 0.25
N TYR A 196 11.48 -9.76 0.94
CA TYR A 196 11.69 -11.12 0.43
C TYR A 196 10.38 -11.89 0.14
N LEU A 197 9.25 -11.47 0.74
CA LEU A 197 7.93 -12.06 0.49
C LEU A 197 7.37 -11.68 -0.89
N ILE A 198 7.79 -10.54 -1.42
CA ILE A 198 7.23 -9.92 -2.64
C ILE A 198 8.26 -9.79 -3.77
N ASP A 199 9.57 -9.88 -3.47
CA ASP A 199 10.67 -9.80 -4.44
C ASP A 199 11.00 -11.15 -5.12
N GLY A 200 10.13 -12.15 -4.97
CA GLY A 200 10.27 -13.47 -5.59
C GLY A 200 11.24 -14.43 -4.88
N LYS A 201 12.02 -14.00 -3.88
CA LYS A 201 12.91 -14.91 -3.13
C LYS A 201 12.12 -15.97 -2.37
N ALA A 202 11.09 -15.57 -1.61
CA ALA A 202 10.24 -16.52 -0.89
C ALA A 202 9.57 -17.52 -1.85
N GLN A 203 9.15 -17.07 -3.03
CA GLN A 203 8.58 -17.93 -4.06
C GLN A 203 9.60 -18.99 -4.51
N ALA A 204 10.82 -18.58 -4.82
CA ALA A 204 11.89 -19.49 -5.23
C ALA A 204 12.28 -20.47 -4.11
N ASP A 205 12.31 -20.02 -2.86
CA ASP A 205 12.60 -20.87 -1.70
C ASP A 205 11.50 -21.93 -1.50
N VAL A 206 10.22 -21.56 -1.62
CA VAL A 206 9.07 -22.49 -1.55
C VAL A 206 9.10 -23.49 -2.69
N GLU A 207 9.39 -23.05 -3.92
CA GLU A 207 9.51 -23.92 -5.09
C GLU A 207 10.65 -24.93 -4.92
N LYS A 208 11.80 -24.47 -4.42
CA LYS A 208 12.94 -25.33 -4.13
C LYS A 208 12.58 -26.36 -3.06
N PHE A 209 12.01 -25.92 -1.94
CA PHE A 209 11.56 -26.82 -0.86
C PHE A 209 10.59 -27.88 -1.40
N ASN A 210 9.58 -27.48 -2.19
CA ASN A 210 8.63 -28.42 -2.79
C ASN A 210 9.23 -29.40 -3.80
N SER A 211 10.40 -29.08 -4.38
CA SER A 211 11.12 -29.96 -5.30
C SER A 211 11.96 -31.03 -4.59
N GLU A 212 12.26 -30.82 -3.32
CA GLU A 212 13.03 -31.71 -2.47
C GLU A 212 12.10 -32.68 -1.71
N ASN A 213 12.67 -33.76 -1.16
CA ASN A 213 11.91 -34.71 -0.35
C ASN A 213 11.93 -34.25 1.11
N HIS A 214 10.76 -33.92 1.65
CA HIS A 214 10.59 -33.53 3.04
C HIS A 214 9.51 -34.36 3.73
N THR A 215 9.66 -34.52 5.04
CA THR A 215 8.71 -35.18 5.92
C THR A 215 7.51 -34.28 6.20
N PHE A 216 6.41 -34.86 6.67
CA PHE A 216 5.23 -34.11 7.10
C PHE A 216 5.61 -33.03 8.13
N ASP A 217 6.40 -33.39 9.14
CA ASP A 217 6.78 -32.47 10.21
C ASP A 217 7.61 -31.28 9.69
N GLU A 218 8.51 -31.51 8.72
CA GLU A 218 9.27 -30.43 8.07
C GLU A 218 8.35 -29.48 7.28
N TYR A 219 7.37 -30.00 6.55
CA TYR A 219 6.35 -29.15 5.89
C TYR A 219 5.58 -28.33 6.92
N THR A 220 5.15 -28.93 8.04
CA THR A 220 4.41 -28.19 9.08
C THR A 220 5.24 -27.08 9.69
N GLN A 221 6.54 -27.30 9.92
CA GLN A 221 7.44 -26.26 10.41
C GLN A 221 7.54 -25.11 9.39
N GLU A 222 7.73 -25.44 8.11
CA GLU A 222 7.95 -24.44 7.08
C GLU A 222 6.70 -23.59 6.81
N PHE A 223 5.51 -24.18 6.71
CA PHE A 223 4.31 -23.35 6.53
C PHE A 223 3.91 -22.62 7.82
N ASN A 224 4.20 -23.17 9.02
CA ASN A 224 3.99 -22.44 10.27
C ASN A 224 4.90 -21.22 10.41
N ARG A 225 6.10 -21.25 9.83
CA ARG A 225 6.96 -20.07 9.72
C ARG A 225 6.22 -18.91 9.06
N TYR A 226 5.44 -19.17 8.00
CA TYR A 226 4.60 -18.15 7.35
C TYR A 226 3.42 -17.71 8.22
N ASN A 227 2.81 -18.62 9.01
CA ASN A 227 1.79 -18.23 9.99
C ASN A 227 2.37 -17.26 11.04
N ASP A 228 3.60 -17.48 11.49
CA ASP A 228 4.27 -16.59 12.45
C ASP A 228 4.67 -15.26 11.83
N ILE A 229 5.11 -15.25 10.57
CA ILE A 229 5.35 -14.02 9.80
C ILE A 229 4.05 -13.19 9.70
N VAL A 230 2.91 -13.82 9.39
CA VAL A 230 1.61 -13.14 9.37
C VAL A 230 1.29 -12.50 10.73
N LYS A 231 1.51 -13.22 11.84
CA LYS A 231 1.31 -12.65 13.18
C LYS A 231 2.24 -11.46 13.44
N GLN A 232 3.51 -11.56 13.04
CA GLN A 232 4.48 -10.46 13.19
C GLN A 232 4.03 -9.21 12.43
N ILE A 233 3.64 -9.35 11.16
CA ILE A 233 3.14 -8.23 10.35
C ILE A 233 1.92 -7.58 11.02
N MET A 234 0.98 -8.40 11.53
CA MET A 234 -0.23 -7.89 12.19
C MET A 234 0.07 -7.12 13.48
N LEU A 235 1.13 -7.49 14.21
CA LEU A 235 1.57 -6.84 15.44
C LEU A 235 2.29 -5.50 15.21
N GLU A 236 2.80 -5.23 14.00
CA GLU A 236 3.39 -3.94 13.66
C GLU A 236 2.35 -2.80 13.81
N PRO A 237 2.75 -1.61 14.27
CA PRO A 237 1.82 -0.50 14.47
C PRO A 237 1.20 -0.07 13.13
N THR A 238 -0.13 0.05 13.10
CA THR A 238 -0.85 0.52 11.90
C THR A 238 -0.63 2.02 11.67
N THR A 239 -0.50 2.82 12.73
CA THR A 239 -0.30 4.27 12.63
C THR A 239 0.93 4.67 13.44
N VAL A 240 1.80 5.46 12.82
CA VAL A 240 2.98 6.06 13.46
C VAL A 240 2.97 7.55 13.19
N GLU A 241 3.15 8.35 14.23
CA GLU A 241 3.14 9.81 14.16
C GLU A 241 4.57 10.36 14.22
N PHE A 242 4.87 11.22 13.27
CA PHE A 242 6.07 12.05 13.15
C PHE A 242 5.64 13.53 13.18
N PRO A 243 6.56 14.50 13.32
CA PRO A 243 6.18 15.92 13.47
C PRO A 243 5.22 16.45 12.40
N LEU A 244 5.53 16.23 11.11
CA LEU A 244 4.71 16.66 9.96
C LEU A 244 3.84 15.53 9.40
N ILE A 245 4.19 14.27 9.65
CA ILE A 245 3.68 13.12 8.91
C ILE A 245 3.06 12.11 9.86
N GLN A 246 1.86 11.64 9.54
CA GLN A 246 1.28 10.44 10.15
C GLN A 246 1.26 9.34 9.09
N THR A 247 2.05 8.29 9.30
CA THR A 247 2.05 7.16 8.37
C THR A 247 0.94 6.18 8.72
N ASN A 248 0.31 5.61 7.71
CA ASN A 248 -0.67 4.53 7.84
C ASN A 248 -0.20 3.29 7.06
N SER A 249 0.07 2.20 7.77
CA SER A 249 0.63 0.96 7.22
C SER A 249 -0.42 -0.11 6.95
N GLU A 250 -1.72 0.19 7.05
CA GLU A 250 -2.78 -0.81 6.89
C GLU A 250 -2.72 -1.54 5.54
N GLN A 251 -2.52 -0.80 4.45
CA GLN A 251 -2.49 -1.38 3.10
C GLN A 251 -1.26 -2.26 2.88
N VAL A 252 -0.05 -1.79 3.24
CA VAL A 252 1.16 -2.62 3.16
C VAL A 252 1.05 -3.87 4.04
N LYS A 253 0.48 -3.76 5.25
CA LYS A 253 0.27 -4.92 6.14
C LYS A 253 -0.63 -5.96 5.48
N GLN A 254 -1.75 -5.54 4.90
CA GLN A 254 -2.66 -6.43 4.20
C GLN A 254 -1.97 -7.14 3.03
N GLY A 255 -1.29 -6.38 2.17
CA GLY A 255 -0.58 -6.95 1.02
C GLY A 255 0.53 -7.94 1.42
N LEU A 256 1.31 -7.64 2.46
CA LEU A 256 2.35 -8.54 2.96
C LEU A 256 1.75 -9.81 3.60
N VAL A 257 0.63 -9.70 4.31
CA VAL A 257 -0.10 -10.86 4.87
C VAL A 257 -0.62 -11.75 3.75
N GLU A 258 -1.16 -11.17 2.68
CA GLU A 258 -1.62 -11.92 1.50
C GLU A 258 -0.46 -12.64 0.80
N ALA A 259 0.68 -11.97 0.62
CA ALA A 259 1.88 -12.59 0.06
C ALA A 259 2.37 -13.77 0.91
N ALA A 260 2.48 -13.61 2.23
CA ALA A 260 2.88 -14.68 3.14
C ALA A 260 1.89 -15.86 3.13
N ARG A 261 0.57 -15.58 3.10
CA ARG A 261 -0.47 -16.61 3.01
C ARG A 261 -0.42 -17.36 1.69
N LYS A 262 -0.09 -16.70 0.58
CA LYS A 262 0.08 -17.35 -0.72
C LYS A 262 1.19 -18.40 -0.66
N HIS A 263 2.36 -18.03 -0.13
CA HIS A 263 3.50 -18.95 0.06
C HIS A 263 3.14 -20.13 0.98
N ARG A 264 2.51 -19.86 2.13
CA ARG A 264 1.98 -20.88 3.04
C ARG A 264 1.06 -21.86 2.30
N ASN A 265 0.10 -21.35 1.55
CA ASN A 265 -0.91 -22.17 0.89
C ASN A 265 -0.29 -23.07 -0.18
N THR A 266 0.72 -22.62 -0.91
CA THR A 266 1.46 -23.46 -1.85
C THR A 266 2.12 -24.67 -1.16
N LEU A 267 2.68 -24.50 0.04
CA LEU A 267 3.24 -25.60 0.84
C LEU A 267 2.14 -26.56 1.34
N VAL A 268 1.05 -26.01 1.87
CA VAL A 268 -0.09 -26.81 2.38
C VAL A 268 -0.73 -27.62 1.27
N GLU A 269 -0.92 -27.04 0.09
CA GLU A 269 -1.47 -27.75 -1.08
C GLU A 269 -0.59 -28.92 -1.50
N LYS A 270 0.74 -28.74 -1.53
CA LYS A 270 1.68 -29.84 -1.81
C LYS A 270 1.58 -30.95 -0.78
N LEU A 271 1.58 -30.60 0.51
CA LEU A 271 1.47 -31.54 1.63
C LEU A 271 0.16 -32.35 1.57
N VAL A 272 -0.97 -31.67 1.35
CA VAL A 272 -2.30 -32.32 1.24
C VAL A 272 -2.36 -33.23 0.02
N ASN A 273 -1.75 -32.84 -1.10
CA ASN A 273 -1.69 -33.68 -2.29
C ASN A 273 -0.88 -34.97 -2.05
N ASP A 274 0.23 -34.89 -1.33
CA ASP A 274 1.02 -36.07 -0.97
C ASP A 274 0.28 -36.96 0.03
N TYR A 275 -0.34 -36.37 1.04
CA TYR A 275 -1.24 -37.05 1.99
C TYR A 275 -2.35 -37.82 1.27
N ARG A 276 -3.01 -37.17 0.29
CA ARG A 276 -4.07 -37.79 -0.52
C ARG A 276 -3.55 -39.00 -1.31
N LYS A 277 -2.37 -38.88 -1.92
CA LYS A 277 -1.74 -39.99 -2.65
C LYS A 277 -1.43 -41.17 -1.74
N GLU A 278 -0.98 -40.90 -0.51
CA GLU A 278 -0.70 -41.96 0.47
C GLU A 278 -1.99 -42.69 0.89
N CYS A 279 -3.07 -41.94 1.16
CA CYS A 279 -4.38 -42.53 1.45
C CYS A 279 -4.88 -43.42 0.29
N GLN A 280 -4.75 -42.93 -0.96
CA GLN A 280 -5.10 -43.69 -2.16
C GLN A 280 -4.24 -44.96 -2.32
N SER A 281 -2.93 -44.87 -2.05
CA SER A 281 -2.01 -46.01 -2.10
C SER A 281 -2.40 -47.08 -1.10
N ILE A 282 -2.67 -46.70 0.15
CA ILE A 282 -3.14 -47.62 1.20
C ILE A 282 -4.43 -48.31 0.78
N CYS A 283 -5.42 -47.54 0.30
CA CYS A 283 -6.68 -48.10 -0.18
C CYS A 283 -6.49 -49.07 -1.35
N ALA A 284 -5.63 -48.74 -2.31
CA ALA A 284 -5.32 -49.60 -3.45
C ALA A 284 -4.62 -50.90 -3.03
N GLU A 285 -3.70 -50.84 -2.07
CA GLU A 285 -3.02 -52.03 -1.54
C GLU A 285 -3.98 -52.96 -0.79
N TYR A 286 -4.88 -52.43 0.04
CA TYR A 286 -5.92 -53.24 0.68
C TYR A 286 -6.90 -53.84 -0.32
N GLU A 287 -7.34 -53.07 -1.32
CA GLU A 287 -8.22 -53.59 -2.37
C GLU A 287 -7.51 -54.69 -3.18
N ALA A 288 -6.22 -54.55 -3.48
CA ALA A 288 -5.44 -55.61 -4.13
C ALA A 288 -5.35 -56.90 -3.28
N ILE A 289 -5.19 -56.77 -1.95
CA ILE A 289 -5.22 -57.91 -1.02
C ILE A 289 -6.60 -58.58 -1.07
N LYS A 290 -7.67 -57.79 -0.95
CA LYS A 290 -9.05 -58.27 -0.99
C LYS A 290 -9.38 -59.00 -2.30
N GLN A 291 -9.03 -58.42 -3.44
CA GLN A 291 -9.27 -59.03 -4.75
C GLN A 291 -8.54 -60.36 -4.90
N ARG A 292 -7.27 -60.43 -4.45
CA ARG A 292 -6.50 -61.68 -4.49
C ARG A 292 -7.05 -62.73 -3.53
N ALA A 293 -7.57 -62.32 -2.37
CA ALA A 293 -8.20 -63.22 -1.42
C ALA A 293 -9.54 -63.79 -1.93
N LEU A 294 -10.32 -63.00 -2.68
CA LEU A 294 -11.61 -63.43 -3.23
C LEU A 294 -11.50 -64.14 -4.59
N ALA A 295 -10.30 -64.25 -5.16
CA ALA A 295 -10.09 -64.89 -6.45
C ALA A 295 -10.35 -66.40 -6.36
N LYS A 296 -11.16 -66.94 -7.28
CA LYS A 296 -11.40 -68.38 -7.40
C LYS A 296 -10.22 -69.03 -8.14
N PRO A 297 -9.42 -69.92 -7.49
CA PRO A 297 -8.28 -70.55 -8.15
C PRO A 297 -8.75 -71.57 -9.20
N ALA A 298 -8.11 -71.58 -10.37
CA ALA A 298 -8.37 -72.56 -11.42
C ALA A 298 -7.54 -73.84 -11.25
N THR A 299 -6.45 -73.77 -10.49
CA THR A 299 -5.54 -74.90 -10.24
C THR A 299 -5.15 -75.01 -8.77
N THR A 300 -4.73 -76.20 -8.33
CA THR A 300 -4.21 -76.42 -6.97
C THR A 300 -2.92 -75.61 -6.71
N ALA A 301 -2.13 -75.35 -7.76
CA ALA A 301 -0.95 -74.50 -7.65
C ALA A 301 -1.34 -73.04 -7.35
N GLU A 302 -2.33 -72.50 -8.07
CA GLU A 302 -2.88 -71.16 -7.81
C GLU A 302 -3.52 -71.06 -6.43
N LEU A 303 -4.23 -72.10 -5.96
CA LEU A 303 -4.78 -72.14 -4.61
C LEU A 303 -3.67 -72.01 -3.55
N ASN A 304 -2.60 -72.80 -3.67
CA ASN A 304 -1.46 -72.74 -2.75
C ASN A 304 -0.75 -71.37 -2.78
N ASP A 305 -0.67 -70.73 -3.95
CA ASP A 305 -0.08 -69.39 -4.08
C ASP A 305 -0.96 -68.28 -3.47
N ILE A 306 -2.29 -68.42 -3.54
CA ILE A 306 -3.22 -67.52 -2.86
C ILE A 306 -3.09 -67.67 -1.35
N ILE A 307 -3.09 -68.90 -0.82
CA ILE A 307 -2.94 -69.16 0.63
C ILE A 307 -1.65 -68.54 1.17
N LYS A 308 -0.50 -68.81 0.53
CA LYS A 308 0.79 -68.22 0.94
C LYS A 308 0.79 -66.69 0.91
N TYR A 309 0.14 -66.11 -0.10
CA TYR A 309 0.03 -64.65 -0.20
C TYR A 309 -0.82 -64.08 0.93
N ILE A 310 -1.94 -64.73 1.25
CA ILE A 310 -2.85 -64.31 2.32
C ILE A 310 -2.19 -64.43 3.68
N ASP A 311 -1.46 -65.52 3.96
CA ASP A 311 -0.72 -65.69 5.22
C ASP A 311 0.30 -64.55 5.42
N ASN A 312 1.04 -64.19 4.37
CA ASN A 312 1.93 -63.03 4.38
C ASN A 312 1.14 -61.72 4.57
N ALA A 313 0.01 -61.58 3.87
CA ALA A 313 -0.83 -60.40 3.97
C ALA A 313 -1.39 -60.19 5.39
N LYS A 314 -1.83 -61.26 6.07
CA LYS A 314 -2.31 -61.25 7.47
C LYS A 314 -1.20 -60.90 8.46
N GLY A 315 0.04 -61.31 8.18
CA GLY A 315 1.21 -61.02 9.00
C GLY A 315 1.84 -59.65 8.70
N GLU A 316 2.91 -59.67 7.91
CA GLU A 316 3.81 -58.53 7.73
C GLU A 316 3.15 -57.35 7.01
N LYS A 317 2.39 -57.59 5.93
CA LYS A 317 1.78 -56.50 5.16
C LYS A 317 0.69 -55.77 5.92
N SER A 318 -0.20 -56.50 6.61
CA SER A 318 -1.26 -55.88 7.42
C SER A 318 -0.68 -55.03 8.54
N LEU A 319 0.41 -55.48 9.17
CA LEU A 319 1.12 -54.70 10.18
C LEU A 319 1.67 -53.39 9.59
N LEU A 320 2.33 -53.46 8.43
CA LEU A 320 2.91 -52.29 7.76
C LEU A 320 1.83 -51.29 7.30
N LEU A 321 0.74 -51.78 6.70
CA LEU A 321 -0.40 -50.94 6.31
C LEU A 321 -1.08 -50.30 7.52
N THR A 322 -1.21 -51.03 8.64
CA THR A 322 -1.77 -50.49 9.88
C THR A 322 -0.87 -49.38 10.46
N GLN A 323 0.45 -49.52 10.38
CA GLN A 323 1.38 -48.46 10.79
C GLN A 323 1.25 -47.21 9.91
N ARG A 324 1.14 -47.39 8.59
CA ARG A 324 0.90 -46.29 7.64
C ARG A 324 -0.43 -45.59 7.91
N ILE A 325 -1.49 -46.34 8.20
CA ILE A 325 -2.80 -45.78 8.59
C ILE A 325 -2.69 -44.94 9.87
N LYS A 326 -1.93 -45.40 10.87
CA LYS A 326 -1.71 -44.61 12.10
C LYS A 326 -1.02 -43.28 11.81
N GLU A 327 -0.04 -43.28 10.90
CA GLU A 327 0.62 -42.05 10.49
C GLU A 327 -0.32 -41.13 9.70
N VAL A 328 -1.10 -41.66 8.76
CA VAL A 328 -2.17 -40.92 8.07
C VAL A 328 -3.17 -40.33 9.06
N GLN A 329 -3.56 -41.07 10.10
CA GLN A 329 -4.46 -40.57 11.13
C GLN A 329 -3.84 -39.39 11.89
N ARG A 330 -2.58 -39.49 12.31
CA ARG A 330 -1.84 -38.39 12.97
C ARG A 330 -1.80 -37.14 12.09
N GLN A 331 -1.48 -37.30 10.81
CA GLN A 331 -1.42 -36.21 9.85
C GLN A 331 -2.79 -35.56 9.64
N MET A 332 -3.85 -36.38 9.53
CA MET A 332 -5.23 -35.91 9.38
C MET A 332 -5.67 -35.05 10.57
N GLU A 333 -5.40 -35.50 11.80
CA GLU A 333 -5.76 -34.79 13.03
C GLU A 333 -5.17 -33.37 13.03
N TYR A 334 -3.93 -33.21 12.59
CA TYR A 334 -3.30 -31.91 12.45
C TYR A 334 -3.87 -31.08 11.28
N LEU A 335 -4.06 -31.70 10.11
CA LEU A 335 -4.58 -31.01 8.93
C LEU A 335 -6.02 -30.51 9.10
N LEU A 336 -6.83 -31.11 9.98
CA LEU A 336 -8.20 -30.63 10.26
C LEU A 336 -8.24 -29.20 10.83
N GLU A 337 -7.17 -28.76 11.49
CA GLU A 337 -7.06 -27.39 12.03
C GLU A 337 -6.51 -26.41 10.98
N GLU A 338 -5.72 -26.88 10.02
CA GLU A 338 -4.96 -26.05 9.08
C GLU A 338 -5.51 -26.03 7.65
N TYR A 339 -6.37 -27.00 7.29
CA TYR A 339 -6.88 -27.22 5.94
C TYR A 339 -8.37 -27.61 5.93
N LEU A 340 -9.10 -27.06 4.94
CA LEU A 340 -10.50 -27.39 4.72
C LEU A 340 -10.63 -28.56 3.75
N PHE A 341 -10.91 -29.75 4.26
CA PHE A 341 -11.11 -30.94 3.44
C PHE A 341 -12.37 -30.86 2.58
N SER A 342 -12.25 -31.33 1.33
CA SER A 342 -13.40 -31.55 0.46
C SER A 342 -14.20 -32.78 0.88
N GLU A 343 -15.45 -32.91 0.41
CA GLU A 343 -16.26 -34.11 0.67
C GLU A 343 -15.59 -35.40 0.14
N GLU A 344 -14.88 -35.30 -1.00
CA GLU A 344 -14.11 -36.41 -1.55
C GLU A 344 -12.95 -36.82 -0.66
N ASP A 345 -12.22 -35.84 -0.11
CA ASP A 345 -11.13 -36.10 0.83
C ASP A 345 -11.65 -36.74 2.11
N ILE A 346 -12.77 -36.25 2.65
CA ILE A 346 -13.42 -36.81 3.85
C ILE A 346 -13.80 -38.28 3.61
N ARG A 347 -14.37 -38.59 2.44
CA ARG A 347 -14.73 -39.99 2.10
C ARG A 347 -13.48 -40.86 1.97
N LEU A 348 -12.44 -40.37 1.28
CA LEU A 348 -11.18 -41.08 1.15
C LEU A 348 -10.56 -41.39 2.52
N ASN A 349 -10.53 -40.41 3.43
CA ASN A 349 -10.01 -40.58 4.78
C ASN A 349 -10.81 -41.65 5.54
N ALA A 350 -12.14 -41.61 5.44
CA ALA A 350 -13.00 -42.62 6.07
C ALA A 350 -12.72 -44.02 5.51
N ASP A 351 -12.60 -44.17 4.19
CA ASP A 351 -12.27 -45.44 3.54
C ASP A 351 -10.90 -45.96 4.02
N THR A 352 -9.87 -45.09 4.02
CA THR A 352 -8.51 -45.42 4.48
C THR A 352 -8.49 -45.90 5.93
N LEU A 353 -9.18 -45.21 6.84
CA LEU A 353 -9.22 -45.56 8.27
C LEU A 353 -10.04 -46.82 8.57
N LEU A 354 -11.07 -47.12 7.76
CA LEU A 354 -11.95 -48.28 7.97
C LEU A 354 -11.42 -49.59 7.36
N TRP A 355 -10.42 -49.53 6.48
CA TRP A 355 -9.84 -50.71 5.82
C TRP A 355 -9.44 -51.85 6.76
N PRO A 356 -8.73 -51.63 7.88
CA PRO A 356 -8.35 -52.70 8.81
C PRO A 356 -9.54 -53.47 9.37
N ARG A 357 -10.67 -52.78 9.60
CA ARG A 357 -11.92 -53.42 10.03
C ARG A 357 -12.61 -54.16 8.88
N ASN A 358 -12.60 -53.58 7.69
CA ASN A 358 -13.30 -54.12 6.52
C ASN A 358 -12.61 -55.35 5.91
N ILE A 359 -11.29 -55.49 6.05
CA ILE A 359 -10.54 -56.64 5.52
C ILE A 359 -10.66 -57.89 6.40
N GLY A 360 -10.94 -57.74 7.70
CA GLY A 360 -11.05 -58.86 8.65
C GLY A 360 -11.98 -59.99 8.18
N PRO A 361 -13.25 -59.72 7.83
CA PRO A 361 -14.17 -60.76 7.35
C PRO A 361 -13.69 -61.48 6.07
N VAL A 362 -12.90 -60.81 5.21
CA VAL A 362 -12.34 -61.41 3.99
C VAL A 362 -11.26 -62.43 4.32
N PHE A 363 -10.49 -62.15 5.37
CA PHE A 363 -9.50 -63.07 5.91
C PHE A 363 -10.13 -64.29 6.58
N ASP A 364 -11.22 -64.09 7.32
CA ASP A 364 -11.96 -65.20 7.97
C ASP A 364 -12.55 -66.16 6.93
N THR A 365 -13.11 -65.62 5.84
CA THR A 365 -13.69 -66.44 4.75
C THR A 365 -12.65 -67.28 3.99
N ASN A 366 -11.36 -66.94 4.07
CA ASN A 366 -10.29 -67.76 3.47
C ASN A 366 -9.75 -68.85 4.41
N ASP A 367 -10.03 -68.76 5.71
CA ASP A 367 -9.64 -69.78 6.69
C ASP A 367 -10.66 -70.93 6.79
N GLU A 368 -11.88 -70.71 6.27
CA GLU A 368 -12.93 -71.72 6.07
C GLU A 368 -12.76 -72.49 4.74
#